data_AF-A0A401YC28-F1
#
_entry.id   AF-A0A401YC28-F1
#
_cell.length_a   1.000
_cell.length_b   1.000
_cell.length_c   1.000
_cell.angle_alpha   90.00
_cell.angle_beta   90.00
_cell.angle_gamma   90.00
#
_symmetry.space_group_name_H-M   'P 1'
#
loop_
_entity.id
_entity.type
_entity.pdbx_description
1 polymer ?
#
loop_
_entity_poly.entity_id
_entity_poly.type
_entity_poly.pdbx_seq_one_letter_code
_entity_poly.pdbx_strand_id
1 'polypeptide(L)'
;MISTGSINDEGSITEFDYDVIVIGSGFGGSVTALRLTEKGYRVAVLEAGARFEDDDFSTGTTDLKSYLWAPAIGCYGIQRIDAVRDTMIVAGAGVGGGSLVYANTLYEPLPAFYTDRQWAHITDWRSELAPFYDQAKRMLGVVENPVHTNADKVMKQVADDMGVGETFHPTPVGVFFGGPGQQAGERVEDPFFGGEGPARNTCLNCGECMSGCRHNAKNTLVKNYLYLAEKNGARVLPMTTVTRLVPRDGAGGGYDVHVRWTKARRATAKNTRVLTAQHVVMAAASLGTQKLLHAMKADGDLPGLSDRLGHLTRTNSESILGAIAPKSDTTDYTQGVAITSSFHPDEHTHIEPVRYGKGHNTMAMMQTVLTDGDGDRPRWKTWLRELWTQRGNVRDLYDLKHWSERTVIALVMQSLDNSITTYPKKNPLTGHWRMTSKQGHGAPNPTWIPAGNDAVRRMAGVFGGTAGGNIGEPFNMPLTAHFIGGCAIGDSAETGVIDPYQRVYGHPGLHVADGSAITANLGVNPSLTITAQAERAMSFWPNKGDADQRPALGATYVRIEPVAPVRPAVPESAPGALRLPIVGVS
;
A
#
# COMPACT_ATOMS: atom_id res chain seq x y z
N MET A 1 27.40 18.64 -5.28
CA MET A 1 27.91 18.27 -6.61
C MET A 1 28.29 16.80 -6.51
N ILE A 2 27.54 15.93 -7.18
CA ILE A 2 27.85 14.50 -7.26
C ILE A 2 28.72 14.35 -8.51
N SER A 3 29.89 13.74 -8.34
CA SER A 3 30.90 13.56 -9.40
C SER A 3 30.30 12.74 -10.53
N THR A 4 30.33 13.26 -11.76
CA THR A 4 30.15 12.45 -12.96
C THR A 4 31.28 11.43 -13.02
N GLY A 5 30.94 10.14 -13.11
CA GLY A 5 31.89 9.02 -12.99
C GLY A 5 33.14 9.17 -13.89
N SER A 6 34.30 8.79 -13.35
CA SER A 6 35.56 8.71 -14.09
C SER A 6 35.60 7.45 -14.96
N ILE A 7 36.10 7.59 -16.18
CA ILE A 7 36.36 6.47 -17.11
C ILE A 7 37.78 5.99 -16.83
N ASN A 8 37.99 4.68 -16.62
CA ASN A 8 39.32 4.08 -16.51
C ASN A 8 39.89 3.76 -17.91
N ASP A 9 41.21 3.57 -18.00
CA ASP A 9 42.00 3.41 -19.24
C ASP A 9 41.57 2.25 -20.18
N GLU A 10 40.60 1.41 -19.79
CA GLU A 10 40.02 0.33 -20.60
C GLU A 10 38.63 0.65 -21.19
N GLY A 11 38.10 1.86 -21.01
CA GLY A 11 36.83 2.28 -21.62
C GLY A 11 35.56 1.69 -20.98
N SER A 12 35.66 1.04 -19.82
CA SER A 12 34.50 0.63 -19.01
C SER A 12 34.13 1.74 -18.01
N ILE A 13 32.82 1.99 -17.85
CA ILE A 13 32.28 2.91 -16.83
C ILE A 13 32.29 2.13 -15.52
N THR A 14 33.25 2.42 -14.64
CA THR A 14 33.53 1.61 -13.44
C THR A 14 32.78 2.03 -12.18
N GLU A 15 32.00 3.13 -12.21
CA GLU A 15 31.19 3.53 -11.05
C GLU A 15 29.80 3.99 -11.45
N PHE A 16 28.78 3.24 -11.02
CA PHE A 16 27.40 3.70 -10.97
C PHE A 16 27.24 4.79 -9.89
N ASP A 17 26.29 5.72 -10.08
CA ASP A 17 25.93 6.72 -9.06
C ASP A 17 25.49 6.03 -7.75
N TYR A 18 24.77 4.91 -7.88
CA TYR A 18 24.33 4.05 -6.79
C TYR A 18 24.46 2.59 -7.19
N ASP A 19 24.67 1.70 -6.20
CA ASP A 19 24.63 0.27 -6.50
C ASP A 19 23.18 -0.18 -6.74
N VAL A 20 22.24 0.42 -5.98
CA VAL A 20 20.81 0.14 -6.07
C VAL A 20 20.00 1.43 -6.07
N ILE A 21 19.09 1.58 -7.04
CA ILE A 21 18.04 2.61 -7.03
C ILE A 21 16.69 1.95 -6.75
N VAL A 22 16.02 2.42 -5.69
CA VAL A 22 14.66 2.03 -5.33
C VAL A 22 13.69 3.12 -5.80
N ILE A 23 12.66 2.74 -6.54
CA ILE A 23 11.68 3.67 -7.11
C ILE A 23 10.42 3.64 -6.27
N GLY A 24 10.23 4.63 -5.40
CA GLY A 24 9.14 4.70 -4.44
C GLY A 24 9.58 4.34 -3.03
N SER A 25 9.01 5.04 -2.06
CA SER A 25 9.39 4.96 -0.64
C SER A 25 8.32 4.33 0.26
N GLY A 26 7.38 3.57 -0.33
CA GLY A 26 6.37 2.81 0.40
C GLY A 26 6.93 1.55 1.09
N PHE A 27 6.05 0.66 1.57
CA PHE A 27 6.44 -0.52 2.36
C PHE A 27 7.61 -1.31 1.76
N GLY A 28 7.42 -1.82 0.53
CA GLY A 28 8.47 -2.56 -0.18
C GLY A 28 9.77 -1.79 -0.39
N GLY A 29 9.65 -0.50 -0.75
CA GLY A 29 10.79 0.35 -1.03
C GLY A 29 11.60 0.66 0.23
N SER A 30 10.92 0.89 1.36
CA SER A 30 11.57 1.14 2.64
C SER A 30 12.30 -0.07 3.20
N VAL A 31 11.71 -1.26 3.10
CA VAL A 31 12.35 -2.53 3.47
C VAL A 31 13.60 -2.74 2.61
N THR A 32 13.44 -2.60 1.29
CA THR A 32 14.56 -2.69 0.33
C THR A 32 15.68 -1.72 0.70
N ALA A 33 15.35 -0.47 1.00
CA ALA A 33 16.33 0.54 1.35
C ALA A 33 17.12 0.16 2.61
N LEU A 34 16.44 -0.28 3.67
CA LEU A 34 17.11 -0.70 4.89
C LEU A 34 17.98 -1.94 4.65
N ARG A 35 17.38 -3.03 4.17
CA ARG A 35 18.06 -4.34 4.09
C ARG A 35 19.26 -4.32 3.17
N LEU A 36 19.20 -3.59 2.04
CA LEU A 36 20.36 -3.49 1.15
C LEU A 36 21.43 -2.53 1.70
N THR A 37 21.06 -1.52 2.47
CA THR A 37 22.05 -0.66 3.17
C THR A 37 22.80 -1.45 4.24
N GLU A 38 22.09 -2.28 5.03
CA GLU A 38 22.68 -3.19 6.02
C GLU A 38 23.66 -4.21 5.37
N LYS A 39 23.40 -4.60 4.12
CA LYS A 39 24.25 -5.47 3.29
C LYS A 39 25.43 -4.76 2.61
N GLY A 40 25.60 -3.46 2.83
CA GLY A 40 26.74 -2.68 2.33
C GLY A 40 26.54 -2.00 0.98
N TYR A 41 25.35 -2.05 0.39
CA TYR A 41 25.06 -1.37 -0.87
C TYR A 41 24.87 0.14 -0.69
N ARG A 42 25.29 0.93 -1.69
CA ARG A 42 24.95 2.34 -1.84
C ARG A 42 23.56 2.46 -2.42
N VAL A 43 22.58 2.88 -1.62
CA VAL A 43 21.17 2.88 -1.99
C VAL A 43 20.63 4.31 -2.13
N ALA A 44 19.93 4.57 -3.23
CA ALA A 44 19.06 5.74 -3.39
C ALA A 44 17.59 5.34 -3.45
N VAL A 45 16.72 6.11 -2.82
CA VAL A 45 15.26 5.98 -2.90
C VAL A 45 14.68 7.20 -3.59
N LEU A 46 14.06 7.01 -4.75
CA LEU A 46 13.46 8.08 -5.54
C LEU A 46 11.97 8.17 -5.23
N GLU A 47 11.52 9.28 -4.65
CA GLU A 47 10.12 9.49 -4.30
C GLU A 47 9.53 10.66 -5.08
N ALA A 48 8.41 10.43 -5.77
CA ALA A 48 7.73 11.48 -6.51
C ALA A 48 7.11 12.51 -5.55
N GLY A 49 6.64 12.07 -4.38
CA GLY A 49 6.05 12.89 -3.34
C GLY A 49 7.02 13.75 -2.54
N ALA A 50 6.46 14.65 -1.74
CA ALA A 50 7.22 15.47 -0.79
C ALA A 50 7.59 14.66 0.46
N ARG A 51 8.56 15.17 1.22
CA ARG A 51 8.76 14.76 2.62
C ARG A 51 7.85 15.64 3.49
N PHE A 52 7.29 15.03 4.53
CA PHE A 52 6.41 15.69 5.49
C PHE A 52 6.98 15.47 6.89
N GLU A 53 7.10 16.54 7.65
CA GLU A 53 7.21 16.49 9.10
C GLU A 53 5.82 16.34 9.73
N ASP A 54 5.76 16.00 11.01
CA ASP A 54 4.48 15.77 11.69
C ASP A 54 3.55 16.99 11.67
N ASP A 55 4.10 18.21 11.71
CA ASP A 55 3.33 19.46 11.66
C ASP A 55 2.90 19.86 10.23
N ASP A 56 3.38 19.18 9.18
CA ASP A 56 3.01 19.48 7.79
C ASP A 56 1.66 18.86 7.38
N PHE A 57 1.12 17.89 8.14
CA PHE A 57 -0.14 17.24 7.78
C PHE A 57 -1.35 18.15 8.02
N SER A 58 -2.39 17.94 7.21
CA SER A 58 -3.61 18.75 7.25
C SER A 58 -4.26 18.73 8.63
N THR A 59 -4.78 19.89 9.04
CA THR A 59 -5.58 20.04 10.27
C THR A 59 -7.08 19.87 10.00
N GLY A 60 -7.50 19.53 8.78
CA GLY A 60 -8.90 19.25 8.45
C GLY A 60 -9.35 19.64 7.04
N THR A 61 -10.66 19.88 6.93
CA THR A 61 -11.41 19.93 5.64
C THR A 61 -11.03 21.08 4.70
N THR A 62 -10.50 22.19 5.22
CA THR A 62 -10.24 23.41 4.44
C THR A 62 -8.92 23.40 3.68
N ASP A 63 -8.04 22.42 3.91
CA ASP A 63 -6.72 22.36 3.29
C ASP A 63 -6.59 21.25 2.22
N LEU A 64 -7.41 21.38 1.17
CA LEU A 64 -7.41 20.43 0.05
C LEU A 64 -6.08 20.39 -0.73
N LYS A 65 -5.33 21.49 -0.76
CA LYS A 65 -4.06 21.58 -1.50
C LYS A 65 -2.94 20.80 -0.81
N SER A 66 -2.90 20.84 0.52
CA SER A 66 -1.94 20.07 1.32
C SER A 66 -2.40 18.63 1.59
N TYR A 67 -3.69 18.32 1.39
CA TYR A 67 -4.19 16.95 1.48
C TYR A 67 -4.07 16.16 0.17
N LEU A 68 -4.47 16.74 -0.96
CA LEU A 68 -4.53 16.01 -2.24
C LEU A 68 -3.18 16.00 -2.99
N TRP A 69 -2.84 14.85 -3.57
CA TRP A 69 -1.76 14.68 -4.53
C TRP A 69 -2.27 14.81 -5.96
N ALA A 70 -2.06 15.99 -6.57
CA ALA A 70 -2.37 16.25 -7.97
C ALA A 70 -1.36 17.26 -8.56
N PRO A 71 -0.12 16.82 -8.89
CA PRO A 71 0.95 17.72 -9.33
C PRO A 71 0.59 18.58 -10.54
N ALA A 72 -0.25 18.06 -11.45
CA ALA A 72 -0.70 18.76 -12.66
C ALA A 72 -1.43 20.08 -12.35
N ILE A 73 -2.12 20.16 -11.20
CA ILE A 73 -2.83 21.36 -10.74
C ILE A 73 -2.18 22.01 -9.51
N GLY A 74 -0.98 21.56 -9.12
CA GLY A 74 -0.19 22.16 -8.05
C GLY A 74 -0.54 21.69 -6.63
N CYS A 75 -1.25 20.56 -6.47
CA CYS A 75 -1.46 19.93 -5.17
C CYS A 75 -0.40 18.85 -4.93
N TYR A 76 0.22 18.85 -3.75
CA TYR A 76 1.36 17.98 -3.41
C TYR A 76 1.18 17.28 -2.06
N GLY A 77 -0.06 17.09 -1.62
CA GLY A 77 -0.41 16.42 -0.38
C GLY A 77 -0.23 14.91 -0.41
N ILE A 78 -0.65 14.25 0.67
CA ILE A 78 -0.42 12.83 0.87
C ILE A 78 -1.44 11.91 0.19
N GLN A 79 -2.64 12.39 -0.11
CA GLN A 79 -3.74 11.58 -0.63
C GLN A 79 -3.80 11.63 -2.16
N ARG A 80 -3.45 10.52 -2.81
CA ARG A 80 -3.65 10.33 -4.25
C ARG A 80 -4.99 9.66 -4.51
N ILE A 81 -5.69 10.14 -5.54
CA ILE A 81 -6.89 9.52 -6.11
C ILE A 81 -6.61 9.34 -7.60
N ASP A 82 -6.72 8.11 -8.08
CA ASP A 82 -6.52 7.73 -9.47
C ASP A 82 -7.65 6.82 -9.92
N ALA A 83 -7.74 6.52 -11.22
CA ALA A 83 -8.77 5.64 -11.73
C ALA A 83 -8.29 4.87 -12.95
N VAL A 84 -8.73 3.62 -13.04
CA VAL A 84 -8.79 2.86 -14.29
C VAL A 84 -10.25 2.67 -14.67
N ARG A 85 -10.53 1.99 -15.79
CA ARG A 85 -11.90 1.86 -16.31
C ARG A 85 -12.87 1.25 -15.29
N ASP A 86 -12.41 0.26 -14.52
CA ASP A 86 -13.29 -0.58 -13.71
C ASP A 86 -13.21 -0.26 -12.20
N THR A 87 -12.36 0.67 -11.75
CA THR A 87 -12.22 0.98 -10.32
C THR A 87 -11.58 2.35 -10.08
N MET A 88 -11.95 2.98 -8.95
CA MET A 88 -11.28 4.15 -8.38
C MET A 88 -10.28 3.70 -7.31
N ILE A 89 -9.10 4.31 -7.28
CA ILE A 89 -7.97 3.87 -6.46
C ILE A 89 -7.52 5.03 -5.56
N VAL A 90 -7.45 4.78 -4.26
CA VAL A 90 -6.83 5.69 -3.30
C VAL A 90 -5.47 5.17 -2.87
N ALA A 91 -4.47 6.05 -2.80
CA ALA A 91 -3.10 5.68 -2.44
C ALA A 91 -2.37 6.85 -1.74
N GLY A 92 -1.27 6.54 -1.04
CA GLY A 92 -0.38 7.55 -0.47
C GLY A 92 0.63 8.09 -1.48
N ALA A 93 1.00 9.36 -1.33
CA ALA A 93 2.11 10.00 -2.04
C ALA A 93 2.97 10.81 -1.07
N GLY A 94 4.28 10.61 -1.11
CA GLY A 94 5.20 11.24 -0.14
C GLY A 94 6.25 10.26 0.33
N VAL A 95 7.27 10.77 1.01
CA VAL A 95 8.29 9.91 1.63
C VAL A 95 7.62 9.05 2.71
N GLY A 96 7.61 7.73 2.51
CA GLY A 96 6.85 6.77 3.31
C GLY A 96 5.59 6.23 2.63
N GLY A 97 5.22 6.75 1.45
CA GLY A 97 4.14 6.24 0.60
C GLY A 97 2.81 6.02 1.31
N GLY A 98 2.21 4.84 1.12
CA GLY A 98 0.92 4.47 1.73
C GLY A 98 0.88 4.54 3.26
N SER A 99 2.02 4.39 3.95
CA SER A 99 2.06 4.47 5.42
C SER A 99 1.65 5.85 5.96
N LEU A 100 1.74 6.91 5.14
CA LEU A 100 1.30 8.25 5.51
C LEU A 100 -0.23 8.34 5.65
N VAL A 101 -1.00 7.59 4.86
CA VAL A 101 -2.48 7.69 4.74
C VAL A 101 -3.24 6.42 5.12
N TYR A 102 -2.58 5.30 5.39
CA TYR A 102 -3.26 4.06 5.77
C TYR A 102 -3.81 4.08 7.21
N ALA A 103 -4.73 3.15 7.48
CA ALA A 103 -5.39 2.97 8.78
C ALA A 103 -4.59 2.09 9.78
N ASN A 104 -3.45 1.54 9.38
CA ASN A 104 -2.54 0.72 10.19
C ASN A 104 -2.95 -0.72 10.52
N THR A 105 -4.00 -1.25 9.91
CA THR A 105 -4.37 -2.66 10.08
C THR A 105 -3.39 -3.60 9.38
N LEU A 106 -2.95 -4.63 10.10
CA LEU A 106 -1.82 -5.49 9.73
C LEU A 106 -2.15 -6.97 9.95
N TYR A 107 -3.13 -7.47 9.20
CA TYR A 107 -3.54 -8.86 9.20
C TYR A 107 -2.62 -9.76 8.38
N GLU A 108 -2.51 -11.01 8.79
CA GLU A 108 -2.03 -12.08 7.92
C GLU A 108 -3.18 -12.61 7.04
N PRO A 109 -2.91 -13.01 5.78
CA PRO A 109 -3.92 -13.57 4.91
C PRO A 109 -4.49 -14.91 5.39
N LEU A 110 -5.69 -15.23 4.91
CA LEU A 110 -6.33 -16.52 5.11
C LEU A 110 -5.62 -17.66 4.36
N PRO A 111 -5.82 -18.94 4.74
CA PRO A 111 -5.15 -20.09 4.12
C PRO A 111 -5.20 -20.13 2.58
N ALA A 112 -6.32 -19.72 1.98
CA ALA A 112 -6.53 -19.73 0.53
C ALA A 112 -5.48 -18.91 -0.25
N PHE A 113 -4.91 -17.86 0.36
CA PHE A 113 -3.83 -17.07 -0.25
C PHE A 113 -2.59 -17.93 -0.54
N TYR A 114 -2.20 -18.78 0.41
CA TYR A 114 -0.98 -19.58 0.33
C TYR A 114 -1.11 -20.76 -0.62
N THR A 115 -2.33 -21.26 -0.82
CA THR A 115 -2.64 -22.40 -1.69
C THR A 115 -3.21 -22.00 -3.05
N ASP A 116 -3.12 -20.72 -3.43
CA ASP A 116 -3.59 -20.24 -4.72
C ASP A 116 -2.82 -20.92 -5.87
N ARG A 117 -3.58 -21.38 -6.88
CA ARG A 117 -3.06 -22.08 -8.07
C ARG A 117 -1.97 -21.33 -8.84
N GLN A 118 -1.89 -20.01 -8.72
CA GLN A 118 -0.88 -19.21 -9.42
C GLN A 118 0.54 -19.51 -8.92
N TRP A 119 0.70 -19.92 -7.67
CA TRP A 119 2.04 -20.01 -7.05
C TRP A 119 2.23 -21.17 -6.05
N ALA A 120 1.17 -21.85 -5.61
CA ALA A 120 1.26 -22.90 -4.59
C ALA A 120 2.15 -24.09 -4.97
N HIS A 121 2.37 -24.33 -6.27
CA HIS A 121 3.25 -25.38 -6.77
C HIS A 121 4.75 -25.02 -6.72
N ILE A 122 5.10 -23.76 -6.44
CA ILE A 122 6.49 -23.28 -6.40
C ILE A 122 7.17 -23.68 -5.08
N THR A 123 6.48 -23.49 -3.96
CA THR A 123 6.98 -23.74 -2.60
C THR A 123 5.82 -23.68 -1.59
N ASP A 124 6.05 -24.15 -0.36
CA ASP A 124 5.14 -23.91 0.76
C ASP A 124 5.25 -22.45 1.23
N TRP A 125 4.45 -21.58 0.63
CA TRP A 125 4.43 -20.15 0.93
C TRP A 125 4.06 -19.82 2.37
N ARG A 126 3.32 -20.68 3.06
CA ARG A 126 2.94 -20.44 4.46
C ARG A 126 4.17 -20.60 5.35
N SER A 127 4.87 -21.73 5.20
CA SER A 127 6.15 -21.99 5.87
C SER A 127 7.21 -20.95 5.49
N GLU A 128 7.25 -20.55 4.23
CA GLU A 128 8.29 -19.68 3.73
C GLU A 128 8.13 -18.22 4.16
N LEU A 129 6.90 -17.71 4.21
CA LEU A 129 6.62 -16.32 4.60
C LEU A 129 6.52 -16.12 6.11
N ALA A 130 6.24 -17.16 6.90
CA ALA A 130 6.02 -17.04 8.34
C ALA A 130 7.13 -16.28 9.11
N PRO A 131 8.44 -16.56 8.90
CA PRO A 131 9.51 -15.80 9.57
C PRO A 131 9.53 -14.32 9.19
N PHE A 132 9.14 -14.00 7.96
CA PHE A 132 9.14 -12.64 7.45
C PHE A 132 7.89 -11.87 7.86
N TYR A 133 6.77 -12.55 8.09
CA TYR A 133 5.62 -11.96 8.78
C TYR A 133 5.96 -11.60 10.23
N ASP A 134 6.66 -12.47 10.96
CA ASP A 134 7.16 -12.13 12.31
C ASP A 134 8.06 -10.89 12.28
N GLN A 135 9.07 -10.88 11.41
CA GLN A 135 9.97 -9.74 11.27
C GLN A 135 9.21 -8.44 10.92
N ALA A 136 8.27 -8.51 9.97
CA ALA A 136 7.45 -7.37 9.58
C ALA A 136 6.58 -6.87 10.74
N LYS A 137 5.95 -7.76 11.51
CA LYS A 137 5.15 -7.41 12.70
C LYS A 137 5.99 -6.68 13.74
N ARG A 138 7.20 -7.17 14.02
CA ARG A 138 8.10 -6.54 15.01
C ARG A 138 8.60 -5.18 14.57
N MET A 139 8.99 -5.03 13.30
CA MET A 139 9.43 -3.72 12.75
C MET A 139 8.29 -2.69 12.68
N LEU A 140 7.09 -3.12 12.31
CA LEU A 140 5.91 -2.25 12.24
C LEU A 140 5.29 -2.01 13.64
N GLY A 141 5.74 -2.71 14.68
CA GLY A 141 5.23 -2.55 16.04
C GLY A 141 3.77 -2.99 16.17
N VAL A 142 3.41 -4.13 15.57
CA VAL A 142 2.04 -4.64 15.56
C VAL A 142 1.61 -5.05 16.96
N VAL A 143 0.50 -4.47 17.42
CA VAL A 143 -0.18 -4.80 18.67
C VAL A 143 -1.69 -4.88 18.43
N GLU A 144 -2.41 -5.63 19.25
CA GLU A 144 -3.88 -5.57 19.22
C GLU A 144 -4.35 -4.20 19.74
N ASN A 145 -5.34 -3.61 19.06
CA ASN A 145 -5.94 -2.36 19.50
C ASN A 145 -6.57 -2.53 20.91
N PRO A 146 -6.12 -1.79 21.93
CA PRO A 146 -6.59 -1.96 23.29
C PRO A 146 -7.86 -1.13 23.58
N VAL A 147 -8.30 -0.27 22.66
CA VAL A 147 -9.38 0.70 22.91
C VAL A 147 -10.69 0.24 22.29
N HIS A 148 -11.72 0.10 23.12
CA HIS A 148 -13.09 -0.12 22.67
C HIS A 148 -13.87 1.20 22.57
N THR A 149 -14.46 1.47 21.42
CA THR A 149 -15.01 2.78 21.01
C THR A 149 -16.52 2.72 20.75
N ASN A 150 -17.17 3.86 20.50
CA ASN A 150 -18.58 3.89 20.14
C ASN A 150 -18.86 3.21 18.79
N ALA A 151 -17.94 3.31 17.83
CA ALA A 151 -18.03 2.57 16.59
C ALA A 151 -17.99 1.06 16.84
N ASP A 152 -17.15 0.59 17.77
CA ASP A 152 -17.05 -0.84 18.11
C ASP A 152 -18.34 -1.40 18.72
N LYS A 153 -19.04 -0.60 19.54
CA LYS A 153 -20.36 -0.99 20.07
C LYS A 153 -21.36 -1.24 18.95
N VAL A 154 -21.35 -0.38 17.93
CA VAL A 154 -22.23 -0.53 16.76
C VAL A 154 -21.83 -1.75 15.94
N MET A 155 -20.54 -1.93 15.66
CA MET A 155 -20.06 -3.09 14.91
C MET A 155 -20.35 -4.41 15.63
N LYS A 156 -20.21 -4.44 16.96
CA LYS A 156 -20.56 -5.62 17.76
C LYS A 156 -22.06 -5.92 17.68
N GLN A 157 -22.91 -4.91 17.84
CA GLN A 157 -24.36 -5.08 17.72
C GLN A 157 -24.76 -5.57 16.32
N VAL A 158 -24.16 -5.02 15.27
CA VAL A 158 -24.41 -5.45 13.89
C VAL A 158 -23.98 -6.89 13.68
N ALA A 159 -22.81 -7.30 14.19
CA ALA A 159 -22.36 -8.69 14.13
C ALA A 159 -23.33 -9.63 14.88
N ASP A 160 -23.82 -9.23 16.06
CA ASP A 160 -24.83 -9.97 16.82
C ASP A 160 -26.16 -10.09 16.06
N ASP A 161 -26.64 -9.01 15.47
CA ASP A 161 -27.88 -8.97 14.69
C ASP A 161 -27.79 -9.80 13.40
N MET A 162 -26.57 -10.01 12.89
CA MET A 162 -26.26 -10.90 11.76
C MET A 162 -26.00 -12.34 12.20
N GLY A 163 -25.99 -12.63 13.51
CA GLY A 163 -25.78 -13.97 14.06
C GLY A 163 -24.32 -14.46 14.03
N VAL A 164 -23.36 -13.54 13.90
CA VAL A 164 -21.90 -13.81 13.78
C VAL A 164 -21.07 -13.05 14.82
N GLY A 165 -21.69 -12.74 15.97
CA GLY A 165 -21.12 -11.92 17.03
C GLY A 165 -19.81 -12.46 17.62
N GLU A 166 -19.59 -13.76 17.51
CA GLU A 166 -18.37 -14.47 17.91
C GLU A 166 -17.17 -14.19 17.00
N THR A 167 -17.40 -13.72 15.78
CA THR A 167 -16.34 -13.33 14.84
C THR A 167 -15.82 -11.91 15.10
N PHE A 168 -16.46 -11.15 16.00
CA PHE A 168 -16.04 -9.80 16.35
C PHE A 168 -14.77 -9.83 17.21
N HIS A 169 -13.74 -9.09 16.80
CA HIS A 169 -12.48 -8.98 17.56
C HIS A 169 -11.76 -7.64 17.32
N PRO A 170 -10.86 -7.20 18.21
CA PRO A 170 -10.00 -6.04 17.98
C PRO A 170 -9.05 -6.27 16.79
N THR A 171 -8.60 -5.19 16.16
CA THR A 171 -7.67 -5.26 15.02
C THR A 171 -6.20 -5.24 15.46
N PRO A 172 -5.30 -5.96 14.75
CA PRO A 172 -3.86 -5.79 14.88
C PRO A 172 -3.42 -4.51 14.15
N VAL A 173 -2.79 -3.58 14.87
CA VAL A 173 -2.42 -2.25 14.36
C VAL A 173 -0.97 -1.87 14.64
N GLY A 174 -0.37 -1.10 13.72
CA GLY A 174 0.98 -0.54 13.85
C GLY A 174 1.00 0.84 14.55
N VAL A 175 0.61 0.88 15.82
CA VAL A 175 0.47 2.12 16.61
C VAL A 175 1.09 1.95 17.99
N PHE A 176 1.84 2.96 18.45
CA PHE A 176 2.36 2.97 19.81
C PHE A 176 1.32 3.52 20.80
N PHE A 177 0.73 2.66 21.62
CA PHE A 177 -0.24 3.06 22.66
C PHE A 177 0.40 3.38 24.01
N GLY A 178 1.70 3.09 24.20
CA GLY A 178 2.39 3.20 25.48
C GLY A 178 2.38 1.89 26.29
N GLY A 179 3.30 1.80 27.24
CA GLY A 179 3.37 0.74 28.24
C GLY A 179 2.55 1.08 29.50
N PRO A 180 2.52 0.15 30.49
CA PRO A 180 1.79 0.37 31.74
C PRO A 180 2.20 1.67 32.43
N GLY A 181 1.21 2.51 32.77
CA GLY A 181 1.40 3.78 33.47
C GLY A 181 1.70 4.99 32.60
N GLN A 182 1.91 4.82 31.29
CA GLN A 182 2.13 5.94 30.36
C GLN A 182 0.81 6.62 29.98
N GLN A 183 0.84 7.95 29.89
CA GLN A 183 -0.31 8.76 29.53
C GLN A 183 -0.40 8.95 28.02
N ALA A 184 -1.59 9.23 27.49
CA ALA A 184 -1.78 9.56 26.08
C ALA A 184 -1.03 10.86 25.70
N GLY A 185 -0.28 10.83 24.60
CA GLY A 185 0.56 11.93 24.14
C GLY A 185 1.94 12.02 24.81
N GLU A 186 2.25 11.14 25.77
CA GLU A 186 3.54 11.09 26.45
C GLU A 186 4.65 10.70 25.47
N ARG A 187 5.76 11.45 25.49
CA ARG A 187 6.95 11.18 24.69
C ARG A 187 7.82 10.11 25.35
N VAL A 188 8.22 9.11 24.56
CA VAL A 188 9.02 7.95 24.96
C VAL A 188 10.20 7.79 24.01
N GLU A 189 11.39 7.57 24.55
CA GLU A 189 12.57 7.26 23.73
C GLU A 189 12.42 5.88 23.09
N ASP A 190 12.80 5.79 21.81
CA ASP A 190 12.71 4.63 20.92
C ASP A 190 12.23 3.29 21.56
N PRO A 191 10.91 3.01 21.53
CA PRO A 191 10.34 1.81 22.12
C PRO A 191 10.52 0.56 21.24
N PHE A 192 11.09 0.68 20.04
CA PHE A 192 11.09 -0.42 19.05
C PHE A 192 12.50 -0.90 18.66
N PHE A 193 13.47 0.00 18.58
CA PHE A 193 14.74 -0.24 17.89
C PHE A 193 15.98 -0.10 18.79
N GLY A 194 15.81 -0.11 20.11
CA GLY A 194 16.92 -0.20 21.07
C GLY A 194 17.80 1.04 21.14
N GLY A 195 17.24 2.22 20.85
CA GLY A 195 17.95 3.50 20.79
C GLY A 195 18.43 3.86 19.39
N GLU A 196 18.25 2.98 18.40
CA GLU A 196 18.63 3.25 17.02
C GLU A 196 17.58 4.05 16.26
N GLY A 197 16.31 3.98 16.68
CA GLY A 197 15.18 4.67 16.09
C GLY A 197 14.84 6.01 16.74
N PRO A 198 13.82 6.71 16.23
CA PRO A 198 13.39 7.99 16.79
C PRO A 198 12.50 7.80 18.02
N ALA A 199 12.46 8.83 18.87
CA ALA A 199 11.44 8.92 19.92
C ALA A 199 10.01 8.90 19.34
N ARG A 200 9.07 8.42 20.16
CA ARG A 200 7.65 8.24 19.83
C ARG A 200 6.80 8.97 20.84
N ASN A 201 5.54 9.24 20.50
CA ASN A 201 4.54 9.59 21.53
C ASN A 201 3.47 8.50 21.58
N THR A 202 2.88 8.29 22.75
CA THR A 202 1.73 7.40 22.90
C THR A 202 0.49 7.96 22.17
N CYS A 203 -0.35 7.06 21.66
CA CYS A 203 -1.51 7.40 20.86
C CYS A 203 -2.57 8.22 21.63
N LEU A 204 -3.06 9.29 20.99
CA LEU A 204 -4.17 10.11 21.50
C LEU A 204 -5.56 9.55 21.19
N ASN A 205 -5.66 8.48 20.39
CA ASN A 205 -6.94 7.93 19.92
C ASN A 205 -7.81 8.98 19.20
N CYS A 206 -7.20 9.77 18.31
CA CYS A 206 -7.81 10.92 17.67
C CYS A 206 -8.42 10.65 16.28
N GLY A 207 -8.34 9.44 15.74
CA GLY A 207 -8.88 9.08 14.42
C GLY A 207 -8.13 9.67 13.21
N GLU A 208 -7.10 10.49 13.41
CA GLU A 208 -6.34 11.18 12.33
C GLU A 208 -5.37 10.26 11.56
N CYS A 209 -5.49 8.94 11.68
CA CYS A 209 -4.52 8.02 11.07
C CYS A 209 -4.43 8.18 9.55
N MET A 210 -5.56 8.38 8.85
CA MET A 210 -5.57 8.45 7.39
C MET A 210 -5.29 9.85 6.82
N SER A 211 -5.34 10.89 7.66
CA SER A 211 -4.96 12.27 7.28
C SER A 211 -3.49 12.60 7.55
N GLY A 212 -2.72 11.64 8.08
CA GLY A 212 -1.35 11.83 8.51
C GLY A 212 -1.27 12.04 10.03
N CYS A 213 -0.58 11.16 10.73
CA CYS A 213 -0.52 11.23 12.20
C CYS A 213 0.46 12.32 12.64
N ARG A 214 -0.08 13.46 13.07
CA ARG A 214 0.65 14.62 13.60
C ARG A 214 1.20 14.44 15.01
N HIS A 215 0.83 13.35 15.67
CA HIS A 215 1.09 13.13 17.09
C HIS A 215 2.19 12.12 17.35
N ASN A 216 2.93 11.71 16.32
CA ASN A 216 4.06 10.81 16.46
C ASN A 216 3.78 9.42 17.09
N ALA A 217 2.54 8.94 17.02
CA ALA A 217 2.15 7.63 17.55
C ALA A 217 2.14 6.53 16.48
N LYS A 218 1.69 6.86 15.27
CA LYS A 218 1.61 5.93 14.13
C LYS A 218 3.00 5.51 13.64
N ASN A 219 3.32 4.22 13.66
CA ASN A 219 4.67 3.72 13.34
C ASN A 219 4.91 3.64 11.82
N THR A 220 4.94 4.81 11.17
CA THR A 220 5.08 4.93 9.72
C THR A 220 6.50 4.66 9.25
N LEU A 221 6.66 4.54 7.93
CA LEU A 221 7.94 4.13 7.33
C LEU A 221 9.08 5.11 7.57
N VAL A 222 8.77 6.42 7.68
CA VAL A 222 9.73 7.48 8.02
C VAL A 222 10.18 7.46 9.48
N LYS A 223 9.59 6.58 10.29
CA LYS A 223 9.86 6.41 11.72
C LYS A 223 10.41 5.01 12.05
N ASN A 224 10.48 4.12 11.06
CA ASN A 224 11.09 2.80 11.17
C ASN A 224 12.09 2.52 10.03
N TYR A 225 11.75 1.70 9.03
CA TYR A 225 12.63 1.28 7.93
C TYR A 225 13.37 2.42 7.24
N LEU A 226 12.68 3.48 6.79
CA LEU A 226 13.38 4.60 6.11
C LEU A 226 14.25 5.40 7.07
N TYR A 227 13.80 5.59 8.31
CA TYR A 227 14.60 6.27 9.32
C TYR A 227 15.95 5.57 9.52
N LEU A 228 15.90 4.25 9.75
CA LEU A 228 17.08 3.41 9.95
C LEU A 228 17.94 3.33 8.68
N ALA A 229 17.31 3.26 7.50
CA ALA A 229 18.02 3.23 6.23
C ALA A 229 18.82 4.52 6.01
N GLU A 230 18.20 5.69 6.22
CA GLU A 230 18.86 7.00 6.07
C GLU A 230 19.95 7.20 7.12
N LYS A 231 19.70 6.81 8.38
CA LYS A 231 20.71 6.81 9.45
C LYS A 231 21.95 6.00 9.05
N ASN A 232 21.76 4.90 8.34
CA ASN A 232 22.83 4.01 7.88
C ASN A 232 23.39 4.34 6.48
N GLY A 233 22.96 5.45 5.87
CA GLY A 233 23.59 6.01 4.68
C GLY A 233 22.77 5.94 3.38
N ALA A 234 21.57 5.35 3.40
CA ALA A 234 20.66 5.44 2.25
C ALA A 234 20.30 6.91 1.95
N ARG A 235 20.08 7.23 0.68
CA ARG A 235 19.71 8.59 0.24
C ARG A 235 18.29 8.63 -0.29
N VAL A 236 17.37 9.26 0.44
CA VAL A 236 16.02 9.54 -0.07
C VAL A 236 16.02 10.86 -0.85
N LEU A 237 15.54 10.80 -2.09
CA LEU A 237 15.43 11.93 -3.01
C LEU A 237 13.94 12.24 -3.23
N PRO A 238 13.32 13.09 -2.38
CA PRO A 238 11.92 13.50 -2.55
C PRO A 238 11.73 14.38 -3.79
N MET A 239 10.48 14.54 -4.23
CA MET A 239 10.11 15.34 -5.40
C MET A 239 10.87 14.95 -6.69
N THR A 240 11.19 13.67 -6.82
CA THR A 240 11.95 13.08 -7.92
C THR A 240 11.11 11.99 -8.59
N THR A 241 10.45 12.34 -9.69
CA THR A 241 9.64 11.41 -10.47
C THR A 241 10.51 10.66 -11.46
N VAL A 242 10.60 9.33 -11.34
CA VAL A 242 11.16 8.47 -12.40
C VAL A 242 10.21 8.46 -13.59
N THR A 243 10.75 8.60 -14.78
CA THR A 243 9.97 8.63 -16.03
C THR A 243 10.31 7.51 -16.99
N ARG A 244 11.53 6.95 -16.92
CA ARG A 244 12.01 5.94 -17.87
C ARG A 244 13.21 5.19 -17.27
N LEU A 245 13.32 3.90 -17.58
CA LEU A 245 14.48 3.06 -17.33
C LEU A 245 14.98 2.57 -18.68
N VAL A 246 16.28 2.68 -18.93
CA VAL A 246 16.91 2.15 -20.15
C VAL A 246 18.01 1.18 -19.71
N PRO A 247 17.94 -0.11 -20.09
CA PRO A 247 19.02 -1.05 -19.86
C PRO A 247 20.32 -0.56 -20.52
N ARG A 248 21.45 -0.76 -19.85
CA ARG A 248 22.77 -0.41 -20.39
C ARG A 248 23.40 -1.61 -21.07
N ASP A 249 23.90 -1.42 -22.29
CA ASP A 249 24.65 -2.43 -23.03
C ASP A 249 26.10 -2.54 -22.50
N GLY A 250 26.68 -3.75 -22.52
CA GLY A 250 28.10 -4.00 -22.22
C GLY A 250 28.40 -4.82 -20.95
N ALA A 251 29.69 -5.01 -20.66
CA ALA A 251 30.16 -5.76 -19.50
C ALA A 251 29.84 -5.01 -18.20
N GLY A 252 28.97 -5.58 -17.36
CA GLY A 252 28.52 -5.00 -16.09
C GLY A 252 27.02 -4.66 -16.03
N GLY A 253 26.34 -4.55 -17.17
CA GLY A 253 24.89 -4.32 -17.25
C GLY A 253 24.43 -3.03 -16.53
N GLY A 254 23.23 -3.07 -15.94
CA GLY A 254 22.64 -1.97 -15.17
C GLY A 254 21.67 -1.11 -15.98
N TYR A 255 21.29 0.04 -15.41
CA TYR A 255 20.20 0.89 -15.91
C TYR A 255 20.54 2.38 -15.83
N ASP A 256 20.15 3.10 -16.89
CA ASP A 256 19.96 4.54 -16.87
C ASP A 256 18.55 4.86 -16.35
N VAL A 257 18.48 5.54 -15.22
CA VAL A 257 17.26 5.95 -14.53
C VAL A 257 16.98 7.41 -14.81
N HIS A 258 16.06 7.67 -15.74
CA HIS A 258 15.65 9.03 -16.08
C HIS A 258 14.67 9.57 -15.03
N VAL A 259 15.03 10.72 -14.46
CA VAL A 259 14.24 11.40 -13.45
C VAL A 259 13.90 12.82 -13.85
N ARG A 260 12.79 13.32 -13.31
CA ARG A 260 12.35 14.71 -13.43
C ARG A 260 11.91 15.25 -12.08
N TRP A 261 12.23 16.51 -11.81
CA TRP A 261 11.66 17.22 -10.67
C TRP A 261 10.12 17.24 -10.77
N THR A 262 9.44 16.80 -9.72
CA THR A 262 7.99 16.54 -9.79
C THR A 262 7.14 17.79 -10.03
N LYS A 263 7.58 18.97 -9.56
CA LYS A 263 6.86 20.24 -9.83
C LYS A 263 7.09 20.79 -11.25
N ALA A 264 7.97 20.18 -12.04
CA ALA A 264 8.26 20.66 -13.38
C ALA A 264 7.08 20.42 -14.32
N ARG A 265 6.50 21.51 -14.86
CA ARG A 265 5.42 21.44 -15.87
C ARG A 265 5.89 20.98 -17.25
N ARG A 266 7.18 21.18 -17.56
CA ARG A 266 7.83 20.77 -18.82
C ARG A 266 9.19 20.16 -18.52
N ALA A 267 9.58 19.13 -19.27
CA ALA A 267 10.91 18.55 -19.19
C ALA A 267 11.93 19.52 -19.83
N THR A 268 12.96 19.89 -19.08
CA THR A 268 14.07 20.73 -19.55
C THR A 268 15.37 20.22 -18.92
N ALA A 269 16.52 20.52 -19.54
CA ALA A 269 17.83 20.13 -18.99
C ALA A 269 18.07 20.56 -17.53
N LYS A 270 17.41 21.63 -17.06
CA LYS A 270 17.52 22.11 -15.67
C LYS A 270 16.75 21.26 -14.66
N ASN A 271 15.74 20.51 -15.10
CA ASN A 271 14.82 19.78 -14.23
C ASN A 271 14.72 18.27 -14.52
N THR A 272 15.49 17.77 -15.49
CA THR A 272 15.68 16.36 -15.78
C THR A 272 17.10 15.92 -15.48
N ARG A 273 17.29 14.69 -15.03
CA ARG A 273 18.61 14.08 -14.83
C ARG A 273 18.54 12.60 -15.19
N VAL A 274 19.70 12.00 -15.43
CA VAL A 274 19.86 10.55 -15.53
C VAL A 274 20.77 10.13 -14.39
N LEU A 275 20.32 9.16 -13.61
CA LEU A 275 21.12 8.48 -12.60
C LEU A 275 21.43 7.07 -13.08
N THR A 276 22.54 6.50 -12.65
CA THR A 276 22.98 5.17 -13.07
C THR A 276 22.98 4.21 -11.88
N ALA A 277 22.50 2.99 -12.08
CA ALA A 277 22.56 1.94 -11.07
C ALA A 277 22.72 0.54 -11.67
N GLN A 278 23.41 -0.33 -10.92
CA GLN A 278 23.52 -1.74 -11.29
C GLN A 278 22.17 -2.45 -11.13
N HIS A 279 21.46 -2.15 -10.05
CA HIS A 279 20.15 -2.72 -9.75
C HIS A 279 19.09 -1.63 -9.60
N VAL A 280 17.89 -1.93 -10.08
CA VAL A 280 16.70 -1.09 -9.90
C VAL A 280 15.59 -1.90 -9.27
N VAL A 281 14.98 -1.39 -8.20
CA VAL A 281 13.85 -2.02 -7.51
C VAL A 281 12.60 -1.15 -7.67
N MET A 282 11.60 -1.67 -8.39
CA MET A 282 10.30 -1.05 -8.55
C MET A 282 9.49 -1.18 -7.25
N ALA A 283 9.19 -0.04 -6.62
CA ALA A 283 8.41 0.04 -5.39
C ALA A 283 7.41 1.23 -5.41
N ALA A 284 6.90 1.59 -6.60
CA ALA A 284 6.12 2.80 -6.86
C ALA A 284 4.61 2.64 -6.58
N ALA A 285 4.26 1.72 -5.66
CA ALA A 285 2.94 1.12 -5.49
C ALA A 285 2.48 0.36 -6.74
N SER A 286 1.52 -0.56 -6.59
CA SER A 286 1.10 -1.43 -7.70
C SER A 286 0.73 -0.63 -8.95
N LEU A 287 -0.06 0.43 -8.78
CA LEU A 287 -0.47 1.29 -9.89
C LEU A 287 0.71 2.01 -10.56
N GLY A 288 1.65 2.57 -9.78
CA GLY A 288 2.77 3.33 -10.32
C GLY A 288 3.79 2.43 -11.02
N THR A 289 4.09 1.27 -10.43
CA THR A 289 4.97 0.26 -11.01
C THR A 289 4.40 -0.27 -12.33
N GLN A 290 3.11 -0.62 -12.37
CA GLN A 290 2.46 -1.05 -13.61
C GLN A 290 2.43 0.06 -14.68
N LYS A 291 2.12 1.32 -14.31
CA LYS A 291 2.15 2.45 -15.25
C LYS A 291 3.53 2.61 -15.89
N LEU A 292 4.60 2.54 -15.10
CA LEU A 292 5.98 2.65 -15.60
C LEU A 292 6.34 1.46 -16.50
N LEU A 293 6.10 0.22 -16.06
CA LEU A 293 6.46 -0.97 -16.82
C LEU A 293 5.67 -1.08 -18.14
N HIS A 294 4.37 -0.78 -18.14
CA HIS A 294 3.56 -0.78 -19.38
C HIS A 294 4.05 0.30 -20.35
N ALA A 295 4.45 1.47 -19.86
CA ALA A 295 5.04 2.52 -20.68
C ALA A 295 6.31 2.02 -21.37
N MET A 296 7.26 1.52 -20.57
CA MET A 296 8.57 1.10 -21.02
C MET A 296 8.50 -0.13 -21.93
N LYS A 297 7.53 -1.03 -21.73
CA LYS A 297 7.24 -2.12 -22.67
C LYS A 297 6.70 -1.58 -24.00
N ALA A 298 5.74 -0.65 -23.96
CA ALA A 298 5.10 -0.11 -25.16
C ALA A 298 6.00 0.80 -26.00
N ASP A 299 6.96 1.48 -25.34
CA ASP A 299 7.93 2.37 -25.97
C ASP A 299 9.20 1.61 -26.43
N GLY A 300 9.35 0.33 -26.06
CA GLY A 300 10.44 -0.54 -26.50
C GLY A 300 11.70 -0.49 -25.63
N ASP A 301 11.65 0.18 -24.48
CA ASP A 301 12.77 0.29 -23.53
C ASP A 301 13.02 -1.02 -22.76
N LEU A 302 11.94 -1.74 -22.46
CA LEU A 302 11.99 -3.01 -21.74
C LEU A 302 11.29 -4.12 -22.56
N PRO A 303 11.82 -4.48 -23.75
CA PRO A 303 11.12 -5.36 -24.70
C PRO A 303 10.96 -6.80 -24.19
N GLY A 304 11.86 -7.26 -23.32
CA GLY A 304 11.81 -8.59 -22.70
C GLY A 304 10.82 -8.76 -21.55
N LEU A 305 10.02 -7.75 -21.22
CA LEU A 305 9.02 -7.86 -20.15
C LEU A 305 7.97 -8.90 -20.51
N SER A 306 7.65 -9.78 -19.56
CA SER A 306 6.61 -10.81 -19.72
C SER A 306 5.27 -10.25 -20.25
N ASP A 307 4.60 -11.02 -21.10
CA ASP A 307 3.22 -10.74 -21.54
C ASP A 307 2.17 -10.89 -20.44
N ARG A 308 2.58 -11.41 -19.28
CA ARG A 308 1.76 -11.46 -18.05
C ARG A 308 1.68 -10.12 -17.33
N LEU A 309 2.40 -9.08 -17.77
CA LEU A 309 2.32 -7.75 -17.18
C LEU A 309 0.87 -7.23 -17.16
N GLY A 310 0.40 -6.86 -15.97
CA GLY A 310 -0.95 -6.37 -15.72
C GLY A 310 -2.00 -7.46 -15.44
N HIS A 311 -1.70 -8.73 -15.68
CA HIS A 311 -2.58 -9.83 -15.28
C HIS A 311 -2.65 -9.99 -13.77
N LEU A 312 -3.76 -10.57 -13.27
CA LEU A 312 -3.99 -10.81 -11.84
C LEU A 312 -3.89 -9.53 -11.00
N THR A 313 -4.25 -8.38 -11.58
CA THR A 313 -4.40 -7.14 -10.83
C THR A 313 -5.71 -7.21 -10.07
N ARG A 314 -5.72 -6.87 -8.78
CA ARG A 314 -6.87 -7.03 -7.89
C ARG A 314 -7.15 -5.74 -7.14
N THR A 315 -8.41 -5.59 -6.75
CA THR A 315 -8.94 -4.48 -5.94
C THR A 315 -9.35 -4.96 -4.55
N ASN A 316 -8.84 -6.13 -4.14
CA ASN A 316 -9.18 -6.83 -2.88
C ASN A 316 -10.71 -7.06 -2.69
N SER A 317 -11.47 -7.06 -3.79
CA SER A 317 -12.93 -7.19 -3.83
C SER A 317 -13.66 -6.24 -2.88
N GLU A 318 -13.31 -4.95 -2.94
CA GLU A 318 -13.72 -3.99 -1.93
C GLU A 318 -14.99 -3.22 -2.24
N SER A 319 -15.73 -2.91 -1.18
CA SER A 319 -16.67 -1.80 -1.14
C SER A 319 -16.44 -0.93 0.09
N ILE A 320 -16.38 0.39 -0.13
CA ILE A 320 -16.29 1.38 0.94
C ILE A 320 -17.68 2.02 1.06
N LEU A 321 -18.38 1.65 2.12
CA LEU A 321 -19.74 2.06 2.44
C LEU A 321 -19.75 2.82 3.78
N GLY A 322 -20.89 3.30 4.24
CA GLY A 322 -20.96 3.84 5.60
C GLY A 322 -22.35 4.25 6.03
N ALA A 323 -22.50 4.56 7.30
CA ALA A 323 -23.74 5.08 7.85
C ALA A 323 -23.44 6.33 8.68
N ILE A 324 -24.33 7.32 8.57
CA ILE A 324 -24.23 8.60 9.28
C ILE A 324 -25.39 8.74 10.27
N ALA A 325 -25.06 9.07 11.51
CA ALA A 325 -26.02 9.34 12.57
C ALA A 325 -26.78 10.67 12.31
N PRO A 326 -28.03 10.82 12.78
CA PRO A 326 -28.80 12.06 12.63
C PRO A 326 -28.13 13.22 13.40
N LYS A 327 -28.46 14.47 13.06
CA LYS A 327 -27.90 15.66 13.74
C LYS A 327 -28.25 15.75 15.23
N SER A 328 -29.29 15.04 15.65
CA SER A 328 -29.70 14.93 17.05
C SER A 328 -28.84 13.96 17.85
N ASP A 329 -28.08 13.07 17.20
CA ASP A 329 -27.12 12.22 17.89
C ASP A 329 -25.93 13.08 18.35
N THR A 330 -25.58 12.94 19.63
CA THR A 330 -24.49 13.66 20.29
C THR A 330 -23.27 12.76 20.53
N THR A 331 -23.35 11.49 20.11
CA THR A 331 -22.26 10.52 20.18
C THR A 331 -21.12 10.93 19.25
N ASP A 332 -19.89 10.94 19.77
CA ASP A 332 -18.69 11.14 18.96
C ASP A 332 -18.14 9.79 18.49
N TYR A 333 -18.11 9.59 17.17
CA TYR A 333 -17.57 8.39 16.53
C TYR A 333 -16.11 8.53 16.08
N THR A 334 -15.44 9.67 16.32
CA THR A 334 -14.04 9.89 15.92
C THR A 334 -13.01 9.25 16.85
N GLN A 335 -13.41 8.88 18.07
CA GLN A 335 -12.50 8.33 19.07
C GLN A 335 -11.92 6.97 18.61
N GLY A 336 -10.63 6.79 18.82
CA GLY A 336 -9.88 5.58 18.51
C GLY A 336 -8.80 5.79 17.45
N VAL A 337 -8.11 4.72 17.10
CA VAL A 337 -7.39 4.65 15.81
C VAL A 337 -8.40 4.55 14.66
N ALA A 338 -7.96 4.72 13.41
CA ALA A 338 -8.89 4.73 12.27
C ALA A 338 -9.75 3.45 12.16
N ILE A 339 -9.17 2.28 12.46
CA ILE A 339 -9.84 0.99 12.50
C ILE A 339 -9.50 0.27 13.81
N THR A 340 -10.52 -0.02 14.61
CA THR A 340 -10.38 -0.52 15.99
C THR A 340 -10.78 -1.99 16.17
N SER A 341 -11.69 -2.49 15.34
CA SER A 341 -12.21 -3.85 15.41
C SER A 341 -12.51 -4.38 14.01
N SER A 342 -12.94 -5.64 13.93
CA SER A 342 -13.53 -6.19 12.72
C SER A 342 -14.45 -7.36 13.04
N PHE A 343 -15.24 -7.80 12.07
CA PHE A 343 -16.00 -9.05 12.14
C PHE A 343 -16.13 -9.68 10.74
N HIS A 344 -16.53 -10.95 10.69
CA HIS A 344 -16.68 -11.72 9.45
C HIS A 344 -18.13 -12.17 9.29
N PRO A 345 -18.92 -11.55 8.39
CA PRO A 345 -20.27 -11.99 8.05
C PRO A 345 -20.35 -13.43 7.52
N ASP A 346 -19.29 -13.87 6.85
CA ASP A 346 -19.16 -15.20 6.25
C ASP A 346 -17.67 -15.54 6.08
N GLU A 347 -17.36 -16.72 5.53
CA GLU A 347 -15.99 -17.23 5.36
C GLU A 347 -15.13 -16.45 4.35
N HIS A 348 -15.73 -15.52 3.59
CA HIS A 348 -15.07 -14.79 2.52
C HIS A 348 -15.13 -13.27 2.68
N THR A 349 -15.96 -12.76 3.59
CA THR A 349 -16.22 -11.33 3.77
C THR A 349 -15.68 -10.84 5.10
N HIS A 350 -14.97 -9.72 5.08
CA HIS A 350 -14.39 -9.07 6.25
C HIS A 350 -14.86 -7.62 6.30
N ILE A 351 -15.36 -7.18 7.47
CA ILE A 351 -15.87 -5.82 7.67
C ILE A 351 -15.13 -5.11 8.81
N GLU A 352 -14.66 -3.91 8.51
CA GLU A 352 -13.91 -3.06 9.44
C GLU A 352 -14.58 -1.66 9.57
N PRO A 353 -14.78 -1.13 10.80
CA PRO A 353 -15.22 0.24 11.00
C PRO A 353 -14.06 1.22 10.75
N VAL A 354 -14.20 2.06 9.75
CA VAL A 354 -13.24 3.11 9.41
C VAL A 354 -13.78 4.47 9.88
N ARG A 355 -12.89 5.32 10.42
CA ARG A 355 -13.20 6.70 10.78
C ARG A 355 -12.12 7.68 10.38
N TYR A 356 -12.48 8.95 10.30
CA TYR A 356 -11.58 10.08 10.19
C TYR A 356 -11.58 10.87 11.49
N GLY A 357 -10.46 11.54 11.79
CA GLY A 357 -10.35 12.39 12.96
C GLY A 357 -11.24 13.63 12.86
N LYS A 358 -11.56 14.21 14.01
CA LYS A 358 -12.45 15.37 14.13
C LYS A 358 -12.05 16.49 13.16
N GLY A 359 -13.03 17.05 12.43
CA GLY A 359 -12.83 18.13 11.46
C GLY A 359 -12.27 17.70 10.09
N HIS A 360 -12.04 16.41 9.86
CA HIS A 360 -11.59 15.85 8.57
C HIS A 360 -12.79 15.32 7.76
N ASN A 361 -13.59 16.24 7.22
CA ASN A 361 -14.88 15.98 6.58
C ASN A 361 -14.82 15.95 5.04
N THR A 362 -13.65 16.15 4.43
CA THR A 362 -13.50 16.18 2.95
C THR A 362 -14.06 14.92 2.28
N MET A 363 -13.99 13.77 2.96
CA MET A 363 -14.49 12.49 2.45
C MET A 363 -16.02 12.41 2.33
N ALA A 364 -16.77 13.32 2.96
CA ALA A 364 -18.21 13.43 2.74
C ALA A 364 -18.55 13.69 1.25
N MET A 365 -17.67 14.35 0.50
CA MET A 365 -17.86 14.59 -0.93
C MET A 365 -17.80 13.30 -1.78
N MET A 366 -17.22 12.23 -1.24
CA MET A 366 -17.13 10.92 -1.90
C MET A 366 -18.31 10.00 -1.56
N GLN A 367 -19.21 10.43 -0.67
CA GLN A 367 -20.38 9.67 -0.25
C GLN A 367 -21.60 9.95 -1.16
N THR A 368 -22.50 8.97 -1.23
CA THR A 368 -23.83 9.12 -1.83
C THR A 368 -24.81 8.14 -1.17
N VAL A 369 -26.06 8.08 -1.64
CA VAL A 369 -27.05 7.11 -1.15
C VAL A 369 -26.60 5.68 -1.43
N LEU A 370 -26.90 4.77 -0.49
CA LEU A 370 -26.64 3.34 -0.70
C LEU A 370 -27.48 2.80 -1.86
N THR A 371 -26.88 1.96 -2.71
CA THR A 371 -27.58 1.35 -3.86
C THR A 371 -27.30 -0.14 -3.97
N ASP A 372 -28.36 -0.94 -4.12
CA ASP A 372 -28.21 -2.37 -4.40
C ASP A 372 -27.91 -2.64 -5.88
N GLY A 373 -27.30 -3.78 -6.13
CA GLY A 373 -26.90 -4.27 -7.45
C GLY A 373 -27.76 -5.42 -8.00
N ASP A 374 -28.79 -5.88 -7.27
CA ASP A 374 -29.62 -7.05 -7.59
C ASP A 374 -30.82 -6.79 -8.50
N GLY A 375 -31.09 -5.53 -8.88
CA GLY A 375 -32.24 -5.18 -9.70
C GLY A 375 -32.02 -5.28 -11.21
N ASP A 376 -33.09 -5.52 -11.97
CA ASP A 376 -33.10 -5.60 -13.46
C ASP A 376 -32.76 -4.28 -14.19
N ARG A 377 -32.45 -3.21 -13.46
CA ARG A 377 -32.17 -1.89 -14.01
C ARG A 377 -30.72 -1.50 -13.79
N PRO A 378 -30.14 -0.67 -14.68
CA PRO A 378 -28.82 -0.08 -14.45
C PRO A 378 -28.73 0.62 -13.08
N ARG A 379 -27.65 0.40 -12.33
CA ARG A 379 -27.46 0.95 -10.97
C ARG A 379 -27.63 2.47 -10.89
N TRP A 380 -27.20 3.23 -11.91
CA TRP A 380 -27.41 4.68 -11.94
C TRP A 380 -28.90 5.08 -11.90
N LYS A 381 -29.82 4.25 -12.40
CA LYS A 381 -31.27 4.49 -12.29
C LYS A 381 -31.76 4.19 -10.88
N THR A 382 -31.28 3.12 -10.25
CA THR A 382 -31.56 2.82 -8.84
C THR A 382 -31.07 3.98 -7.97
N TRP A 383 -29.87 4.48 -8.23
CA TRP A 383 -29.28 5.63 -7.55
C TRP A 383 -30.14 6.89 -7.65
N LEU A 384 -30.60 7.28 -8.84
CA LEU A 384 -31.48 8.45 -9.00
C LEU A 384 -32.79 8.29 -8.22
N ARG A 385 -33.35 7.07 -8.19
CA ARG A 385 -34.53 6.78 -7.37
C ARG A 385 -34.21 6.94 -5.88
N GLU A 386 -33.13 6.36 -5.39
CA GLU A 386 -32.75 6.46 -3.98
C GLU A 386 -32.43 7.90 -3.57
N LEU A 387 -31.79 8.69 -4.43
CA LEU A 387 -31.59 10.14 -4.21
C LEU A 387 -32.92 10.87 -4.04
N TRP A 388 -33.92 10.52 -4.84
CA TRP A 388 -35.25 11.12 -4.74
C TRP A 388 -36.00 10.65 -3.49
N THR A 389 -35.97 9.35 -3.19
CA THR A 389 -36.59 8.74 -2.01
C THR A 389 -36.00 9.32 -0.72
N GLN A 390 -34.67 9.40 -0.64
CA GLN A 390 -33.92 9.87 0.51
C GLN A 390 -33.65 11.37 0.50
N ARG A 391 -34.29 12.17 -0.36
CA ARG A 391 -34.00 13.61 -0.57
C ARG A 391 -33.99 14.46 0.72
N GLY A 392 -34.72 14.05 1.76
CA GLY A 392 -34.69 14.68 3.09
C GLY A 392 -33.41 14.37 3.87
N ASN A 393 -32.92 13.14 3.76
CA ASN A 393 -31.77 12.59 4.49
C ASN A 393 -30.45 12.78 3.75
N VAL A 394 -30.46 12.88 2.41
CA VAL A 394 -29.26 13.07 1.57
C VAL A 394 -28.43 14.28 2.00
N ARG A 395 -29.08 15.31 2.56
CA ARG A 395 -28.39 16.50 3.07
C ARG A 395 -27.41 16.18 4.20
N ASP A 396 -27.65 15.13 4.99
CA ASP A 396 -26.75 14.73 6.06
C ASP A 396 -25.47 14.09 5.51
N LEU A 397 -25.55 13.33 4.40
CA LEU A 397 -24.38 12.70 3.77
C LEU A 397 -23.32 13.72 3.32
N TYR A 398 -23.73 14.99 3.10
CA TYR A 398 -22.85 16.07 2.66
C TYR A 398 -22.56 17.09 3.78
N ASP A 399 -22.58 16.69 5.05
CA ASP A 399 -22.20 17.55 6.19
C ASP A 399 -20.69 17.83 6.25
N LEU A 400 -20.20 18.78 5.45
CA LEU A 400 -18.79 19.16 5.42
C LEU A 400 -18.25 19.77 6.73
N LYS A 401 -19.07 19.89 7.78
CA LYS A 401 -18.66 20.46 9.07
C LYS A 401 -18.53 19.42 10.19
N HIS A 402 -19.42 18.42 10.25
CA HIS A 402 -19.42 17.43 11.35
C HIS A 402 -19.55 15.98 10.87
N TRP A 403 -19.27 15.71 9.59
CA TRP A 403 -19.38 14.36 9.03
C TRP A 403 -18.50 13.34 9.75
N SER A 404 -17.25 13.68 10.09
CA SER A 404 -16.32 12.77 10.76
C SER A 404 -16.86 12.31 12.12
N GLU A 405 -17.47 13.22 12.86
CA GLU A 405 -18.01 12.99 14.21
C GLU A 405 -19.24 12.10 14.22
N ARG A 406 -19.98 12.03 13.10
CA ARG A 406 -21.29 11.38 12.99
C ARG A 406 -21.27 10.11 12.14
N THR A 407 -20.16 9.78 11.49
CA THR A 407 -20.11 8.74 10.46
C THR A 407 -19.22 7.57 10.88
N VAL A 408 -19.71 6.36 10.68
CA VAL A 408 -18.90 5.13 10.69
C VAL A 408 -18.90 4.56 9.28
N ILE A 409 -17.73 4.47 8.68
CA ILE A 409 -17.52 3.85 7.37
C ILE A 409 -17.37 2.35 7.59
N ALA A 410 -17.92 1.53 6.69
CA ALA A 410 -17.66 0.10 6.64
C ALA A 410 -16.73 -0.18 5.44
N LEU A 411 -15.49 -0.56 5.73
CA LEU A 411 -14.61 -1.17 4.73
C LEU A 411 -14.98 -2.64 4.64
N VAL A 412 -15.51 -3.04 3.50
CA VAL A 412 -15.92 -4.41 3.21
C VAL A 412 -14.94 -4.99 2.21
N MET A 413 -14.29 -6.09 2.55
CA MET A 413 -13.30 -6.78 1.71
C MET A 413 -13.74 -8.23 1.49
N GLN A 414 -13.38 -8.81 0.33
CA GLN A 414 -13.62 -10.25 0.11
C GLN A 414 -12.40 -11.00 -0.43
N SER A 415 -12.22 -12.24 0.03
CA SER A 415 -11.15 -13.15 -0.41
C SER A 415 -11.47 -13.92 -1.70
N LEU A 416 -12.36 -13.41 -2.55
CA LEU A 416 -12.77 -14.07 -3.80
C LEU A 416 -11.63 -14.09 -4.83
N ASP A 417 -11.49 -15.19 -5.59
CA ASP A 417 -10.56 -15.24 -6.72
C ASP A 417 -11.15 -14.52 -7.95
N ASN A 418 -10.99 -13.20 -7.95
CA ASN A 418 -11.28 -12.32 -9.07
C ASN A 418 -10.08 -11.42 -9.37
N SER A 419 -10.05 -10.90 -10.58
CA SER A 419 -9.03 -9.95 -11.01
C SER A 419 -9.47 -9.16 -12.23
N ILE A 420 -8.77 -8.05 -12.45
CA ILE A 420 -8.73 -7.31 -13.69
C ILE A 420 -7.38 -7.48 -14.36
N THR A 421 -7.34 -7.24 -15.66
CA THR A 421 -6.09 -7.14 -16.42
C THR A 421 -5.87 -5.69 -16.81
N THR A 422 -4.76 -5.09 -16.38
CA THR A 422 -4.34 -3.76 -16.83
C THR A 422 -3.55 -3.87 -18.14
N TYR A 423 -3.70 -2.88 -19.02
CA TYR A 423 -3.00 -2.86 -20.29
C TYR A 423 -2.87 -1.43 -20.83
N PRO A 424 -1.89 -1.14 -21.71
CA PRO A 424 -1.76 0.16 -22.33
C PRO A 424 -2.79 0.30 -23.45
N LYS A 425 -3.46 1.45 -23.52
CA LYS A 425 -4.36 1.82 -24.62
C LYS A 425 -3.89 3.13 -25.24
N LYS A 426 -3.47 3.06 -26.51
CA LYS A 426 -3.13 4.24 -27.31
C LYS A 426 -4.39 4.99 -27.74
N ASN A 427 -4.38 6.30 -27.60
CA ASN A 427 -5.38 7.17 -28.18
C ASN A 427 -5.04 7.34 -29.68
N PRO A 428 -5.93 6.94 -30.61
CA PRO A 428 -5.63 6.97 -32.05
C PRO A 428 -5.43 8.38 -32.60
N LEU A 429 -5.99 9.41 -31.96
CA LEU A 429 -5.89 10.80 -32.41
C LEU A 429 -4.60 11.49 -31.96
N THR A 430 -4.12 11.16 -30.76
CA THR A 430 -2.98 11.86 -30.14
C THR A 430 -1.71 11.00 -30.06
N GLY A 431 -1.80 9.70 -30.33
CA GLY A 431 -0.72 8.75 -30.13
C GLY A 431 -0.38 8.46 -28.66
N HIS A 432 -0.81 9.30 -27.72
CA HIS A 432 -0.57 9.10 -26.30
C HIS A 432 -1.27 7.85 -25.78
N TRP A 433 -0.54 7.03 -25.04
CA TRP A 433 -1.11 5.89 -24.35
C TRP A 433 -1.59 6.29 -22.94
N ARG A 434 -2.57 5.54 -22.43
CA ARG A 434 -2.95 5.53 -21.02
C ARG A 434 -3.12 4.10 -20.55
N MET A 435 -2.89 3.83 -19.28
CA MET A 435 -3.23 2.53 -18.70
C MET A 435 -4.76 2.44 -18.53
N THR A 436 -5.33 1.29 -18.85
CA THR A 436 -6.75 0.98 -18.64
C THR A 436 -6.88 -0.44 -18.12
N SER A 437 -8.09 -0.84 -17.74
CA SER A 437 -8.41 -2.19 -17.26
C SER A 437 -9.50 -2.85 -18.12
N LYS A 438 -9.59 -4.17 -17.99
CA LYS A 438 -10.67 -5.04 -18.45
C LYS A 438 -10.84 -6.19 -17.46
N GLN A 439 -11.96 -6.92 -17.53
CA GLN A 439 -12.15 -8.16 -16.77
C GLN A 439 -10.95 -9.11 -16.98
N GLY A 440 -10.44 -9.64 -15.87
CA GLY A 440 -9.34 -10.57 -15.83
C GLY A 440 -9.79 -12.01 -15.57
N HIS A 441 -8.97 -12.74 -14.84
CA HIS A 441 -9.24 -14.11 -14.41
C HIS A 441 -10.31 -14.17 -13.30
N GLY A 442 -11.05 -15.27 -13.26
CA GLY A 442 -12.05 -15.53 -12.24
C GLY A 442 -13.39 -14.82 -12.50
N ALA A 443 -14.18 -14.69 -11.43
CA ALA A 443 -15.46 -13.98 -11.48
C ALA A 443 -15.25 -12.47 -11.72
N PRO A 444 -16.24 -11.74 -12.24
CA PRO A 444 -16.21 -10.29 -12.22
C PRO A 444 -15.96 -9.75 -10.81
N ASN A 445 -15.16 -8.69 -10.69
CA ASN A 445 -15.01 -8.00 -9.42
C ASN A 445 -16.41 -7.58 -8.94
N PRO A 446 -16.77 -7.85 -7.68
CA PRO A 446 -18.09 -7.51 -7.17
C PRO A 446 -18.25 -6.00 -7.24
N THR A 447 -19.27 -5.55 -7.96
CA THR A 447 -19.66 -4.14 -7.96
C THR A 447 -20.58 -3.86 -6.78
N TRP A 448 -21.16 -4.89 -6.17
CA TRP A 448 -22.08 -4.85 -5.05
C TRP A 448 -21.84 -6.06 -4.15
N ILE A 449 -21.82 -5.85 -2.83
CA ILE A 449 -21.60 -6.89 -1.82
C ILE A 449 -22.83 -6.91 -0.90
N PRO A 450 -23.73 -7.91 -1.02
CA PRO A 450 -24.99 -7.95 -0.26
C PRO A 450 -24.78 -7.87 1.26
N ALA A 451 -23.82 -8.64 1.78
CA ALA A 451 -23.50 -8.65 3.22
C ALA A 451 -23.02 -7.27 3.71
N GLY A 452 -22.26 -6.54 2.89
CA GLY A 452 -21.83 -5.18 3.19
C GLY A 452 -22.99 -4.19 3.24
N ASN A 453 -23.92 -4.27 2.27
CA ASN A 453 -25.11 -3.42 2.27
C ASN A 453 -26.04 -3.73 3.45
N ASP A 454 -26.22 -5.00 3.81
CA ASP A 454 -27.00 -5.39 4.99
C ASP A 454 -26.38 -4.85 6.28
N ALA A 455 -25.06 -5.05 6.47
CA ALA A 455 -24.34 -4.53 7.62
C ALA A 455 -24.51 -3.01 7.77
N VAL A 456 -24.38 -2.24 6.69
CA VAL A 456 -24.50 -0.78 6.71
C VAL A 456 -25.93 -0.30 6.98
N ARG A 457 -26.94 -1.04 6.50
CA ARG A 457 -28.34 -0.77 6.88
C ARG A 457 -28.59 -1.00 8.36
N ARG A 458 -28.04 -2.08 8.93
CA ARG A 458 -28.11 -2.36 10.37
C ARG A 458 -27.38 -1.29 11.17
N MET A 459 -26.19 -0.87 10.74
CA MET A 459 -25.47 0.28 11.33
C MET A 459 -26.37 1.52 11.36
N ALA A 460 -26.97 1.89 10.22
CA ALA A 460 -27.90 3.01 10.15
C ALA A 460 -29.09 2.85 11.10
N GLY A 461 -29.62 1.63 11.25
CA GLY A 461 -30.65 1.29 12.23
C GLY A 461 -30.22 1.55 13.67
N VAL A 462 -29.00 1.15 14.05
CA VAL A 462 -28.45 1.37 15.40
C VAL A 462 -28.35 2.87 15.74
N PHE A 463 -27.98 3.72 14.76
CA PHE A 463 -27.89 5.17 14.96
C PHE A 463 -29.24 5.91 14.87
N GLY A 464 -30.28 5.28 14.31
CA GLY A 464 -31.43 6.00 13.75
C GLY A 464 -31.05 6.94 12.60
N GLY A 465 -30.01 6.58 11.85
CA GLY A 465 -29.34 7.40 10.84
C GLY A 465 -29.60 6.98 9.40
N THR A 466 -28.69 7.36 8.50
CA THR A 466 -28.80 7.12 7.05
C THR A 466 -27.65 6.27 6.53
N ALA A 467 -27.97 5.20 5.83
CA ALA A 467 -27.00 4.39 5.09
C ALA A 467 -26.56 5.09 3.80
N GLY A 468 -25.27 5.01 3.48
CA GLY A 468 -24.64 5.60 2.32
C GLY A 468 -23.67 4.65 1.62
N GLY A 469 -23.52 4.85 0.31
CA GLY A 469 -22.49 4.23 -0.52
C GLY A 469 -21.47 5.26 -0.99
N ASN A 470 -20.63 4.88 -1.94
CA ASN A 470 -19.66 5.79 -2.56
C ASN A 470 -20.08 6.24 -3.96
N ILE A 471 -19.57 7.39 -4.42
CA ILE A 471 -19.93 8.00 -5.71
C ILE A 471 -19.59 7.15 -6.95
N GLY A 472 -18.70 6.15 -6.82
CA GLY A 472 -18.31 5.28 -7.93
C GLY A 472 -19.25 4.08 -8.14
N GLU A 473 -19.92 3.62 -7.08
CA GLU A 473 -20.83 2.48 -7.12
C GLU A 473 -21.97 2.58 -8.14
N PRO A 474 -22.68 3.71 -8.29
CA PRO A 474 -23.74 3.85 -9.29
C PRO A 474 -23.29 3.57 -10.72
N PHE A 475 -21.98 3.68 -10.99
CA PHE A 475 -21.34 3.51 -12.28
C PHE A 475 -20.51 2.22 -12.38
N ASN A 476 -20.67 1.29 -11.43
CA ASN A 476 -19.91 0.04 -11.36
C ASN A 476 -18.39 0.25 -11.27
N MET A 477 -17.96 1.32 -10.59
CA MET A 477 -16.56 1.62 -10.32
C MET A 477 -16.33 1.67 -8.82
N PRO A 478 -16.20 0.51 -8.12
CA PRO A 478 -15.95 0.51 -6.69
C PRO A 478 -14.65 1.25 -6.35
N LEU A 479 -14.66 1.90 -5.19
CA LEU A 479 -13.50 2.56 -4.59
C LEU A 479 -12.68 1.54 -3.80
N THR A 480 -11.40 1.40 -4.13
CA THR A 480 -10.47 0.51 -3.42
C THR A 480 -9.29 1.28 -2.85
N ALA A 481 -8.86 0.90 -1.65
CA ALA A 481 -7.59 1.32 -1.07
C ALA A 481 -6.47 0.31 -1.34
N HIS A 482 -6.82 -0.89 -1.80
CA HIS A 482 -5.93 -2.03 -1.93
C HIS A 482 -5.84 -2.52 -3.38
N PHE A 483 -5.29 -1.66 -4.24
CA PHE A 483 -4.89 -2.03 -5.60
C PHE A 483 -3.57 -2.80 -5.57
N ILE A 484 -3.60 -4.07 -5.95
CA ILE A 484 -2.49 -5.03 -5.82
C ILE A 484 -2.36 -5.92 -7.06
N GLY A 485 -1.27 -6.66 -7.18
CA GLY A 485 -0.99 -7.54 -8.33
C GLY A 485 -0.60 -6.78 -9.60
N GLY A 486 -0.56 -7.49 -10.73
CA GLY A 486 -0.12 -6.96 -12.02
C GLY A 486 1.36 -7.22 -12.34
N CYS A 487 2.18 -7.60 -11.35
CA CYS A 487 3.52 -8.12 -11.52
C CYS A 487 3.69 -9.42 -10.72
N ALA A 488 2.74 -10.35 -10.89
CA ALA A 488 2.65 -11.58 -10.12
C ALA A 488 3.91 -12.47 -10.23
N ILE A 489 4.21 -13.18 -9.15
CA ILE A 489 5.22 -14.22 -9.09
C ILE A 489 4.77 -15.42 -9.94
N GLY A 490 5.68 -15.96 -10.74
CA GLY A 490 5.50 -17.20 -11.47
C GLY A 490 6.78 -18.01 -11.50
N ASP A 491 6.68 -19.28 -11.86
CA ASP A 491 7.80 -20.20 -12.10
C ASP A 491 8.46 -20.01 -13.47
N SER A 492 7.86 -19.21 -14.36
CA SER A 492 8.45 -18.81 -15.64
C SER A 492 7.92 -17.46 -16.12
N ALA A 493 8.50 -16.94 -17.22
CA ALA A 493 8.05 -15.71 -17.85
C ALA A 493 6.65 -15.83 -18.48
N GLU A 494 6.18 -17.05 -18.77
CA GLU A 494 4.87 -17.34 -19.33
C GLU A 494 3.77 -17.34 -18.26
N THR A 495 4.12 -17.61 -17.01
CA THR A 495 3.17 -17.72 -15.88
C THR A 495 3.16 -16.48 -14.99
N GLY A 496 4.29 -15.76 -14.89
CA GLY A 496 4.44 -14.54 -14.08
C GLY A 496 5.30 -13.46 -14.73
N VAL A 497 5.41 -12.31 -14.04
CA VAL A 497 6.25 -11.17 -14.46
C VAL A 497 7.60 -11.19 -13.74
N ILE A 498 7.58 -11.66 -12.49
CA ILE A 498 8.76 -11.80 -11.65
C ILE A 498 8.93 -13.25 -11.23
N ASP A 499 10.17 -13.64 -11.01
CA ASP A 499 10.48 -14.94 -10.44
C ASP A 499 10.22 -14.99 -8.93
N PRO A 500 10.33 -16.16 -8.28
CA PRO A 500 10.08 -16.28 -6.85
C PRO A 500 11.08 -15.54 -5.95
N TYR A 501 12.17 -15.00 -6.51
CA TYR A 501 13.09 -14.08 -5.84
C TYR A 501 12.76 -12.61 -6.10
N GLN A 502 11.61 -12.34 -6.75
CA GLN A 502 11.13 -11.02 -7.14
C GLN A 502 12.02 -10.29 -8.14
N ARG A 503 12.70 -11.04 -9.01
CA ARG A 503 13.49 -10.53 -10.14
C ARG A 503 12.64 -10.53 -11.41
N VAL A 504 12.69 -9.46 -12.19
CA VAL A 504 11.89 -9.33 -13.41
C VAL A 504 12.45 -10.23 -14.51
N TYR A 505 11.62 -11.09 -15.08
CA TYR A 505 12.02 -11.93 -16.21
C TYR A 505 12.46 -11.09 -17.41
N GLY A 506 13.51 -11.54 -18.10
CA GLY A 506 14.07 -10.87 -19.28
C GLY A 506 14.90 -9.62 -18.99
N HIS A 507 14.97 -9.15 -17.74
CA HIS A 507 15.65 -7.90 -17.36
C HIS A 507 16.51 -8.09 -16.10
N PRO A 508 17.73 -8.65 -16.22
CA PRO A 508 18.66 -8.79 -15.11
C PRO A 508 18.89 -7.47 -14.38
N GLY A 509 18.92 -7.51 -13.04
CA GLY A 509 19.09 -6.33 -12.19
C GLY A 509 17.82 -5.49 -11.98
N LEU A 510 16.70 -5.82 -12.64
CA LEU A 510 15.40 -5.20 -12.36
C LEU A 510 14.57 -6.09 -11.43
N HIS A 511 13.98 -5.49 -10.41
CA HIS A 511 13.23 -6.17 -9.35
C HIS A 511 11.91 -5.46 -9.06
N VAL A 512 10.96 -6.14 -8.41
CA VAL A 512 9.69 -5.54 -7.95
C VAL A 512 9.49 -5.90 -6.49
N ALA A 513 9.25 -4.91 -5.61
CA ALA A 513 9.09 -5.15 -4.17
C ALA A 513 7.81 -4.57 -3.56
N ASP A 514 6.91 -3.98 -4.36
CA ASP A 514 5.65 -3.42 -3.85
C ASP A 514 4.43 -4.33 -4.05
N GLY A 515 3.24 -3.79 -3.79
CA GLY A 515 1.97 -4.50 -3.92
C GLY A 515 1.68 -5.08 -5.31
N SER A 516 2.42 -4.72 -6.36
CA SER A 516 2.28 -5.40 -7.66
C SER A 516 2.83 -6.83 -7.67
N ALA A 517 3.73 -7.17 -6.74
CA ALA A 517 4.23 -8.54 -6.55
C ALA A 517 3.23 -9.48 -5.85
N ILE A 518 2.20 -8.94 -5.20
CA ILE A 518 1.18 -9.77 -4.55
C ILE A 518 0.47 -10.62 -5.60
N THR A 519 0.55 -11.93 -5.41
CA THR A 519 0.26 -12.92 -6.46
C THR A 519 -1.15 -13.49 -6.35
N ALA A 520 -1.70 -13.56 -5.14
CA ALA A 520 -3.04 -14.06 -4.83
C ALA A 520 -3.86 -13.03 -4.06
N ASN A 521 -5.19 -13.17 -4.05
CA ASN A 521 -6.06 -12.26 -3.29
C ASN A 521 -5.86 -12.50 -1.78
N LEU A 522 -5.72 -11.42 -1.01
CA LEU A 522 -5.44 -11.51 0.42
C LEU A 522 -6.73 -11.62 1.24
N GLY A 523 -7.79 -10.92 0.82
CA GLY A 523 -9.01 -10.74 1.61
C GLY A 523 -8.82 -9.86 2.86
N VAL A 524 -7.63 -9.27 3.02
CA VAL A 524 -7.22 -8.43 4.16
C VAL A 524 -6.29 -7.31 3.69
N ASN A 525 -5.95 -6.37 4.57
CA ASN A 525 -5.11 -5.21 4.22
C ASN A 525 -3.67 -5.66 3.81
N PRO A 526 -3.13 -5.16 2.68
CA PRO A 526 -1.93 -5.71 2.05
C PRO A 526 -0.60 -5.29 2.67
N SER A 527 -0.59 -4.27 3.52
CA SER A 527 0.65 -3.63 3.99
C SER A 527 1.60 -4.60 4.68
N LEU A 528 1.06 -5.52 5.50
CA LEU A 528 1.87 -6.52 6.18
C LEU A 528 2.48 -7.52 5.19
N THR A 529 1.69 -8.04 4.25
CA THR A 529 2.16 -8.98 3.22
C THR A 529 3.19 -8.37 2.28
N ILE A 530 3.01 -7.11 1.88
CA ILE A 530 4.02 -6.39 1.07
C ILE A 530 5.35 -6.31 1.84
N THR A 531 5.28 -5.97 3.13
CA THR A 531 6.46 -5.89 3.99
C THR A 531 7.14 -7.26 4.13
N ALA A 532 6.36 -8.32 4.40
CA ALA A 532 6.89 -9.67 4.55
C ALA A 532 7.51 -10.23 3.25
N GLN A 533 6.88 -10.00 2.09
CA GLN A 533 7.45 -10.38 0.80
C GLN A 533 8.75 -9.62 0.50
N ALA A 534 8.78 -8.31 0.76
CA ALA A 534 10.01 -7.53 0.60
C ALA A 534 11.11 -8.00 1.57
N GLU A 535 10.80 -8.28 2.83
CA GLU A 535 11.76 -8.82 3.81
C GLU A 535 12.33 -10.15 3.31
N ARG A 536 11.46 -11.05 2.85
CA ARG A 536 11.87 -12.32 2.24
C ARG A 536 12.80 -12.11 1.06
N ALA A 537 12.38 -11.34 0.05
CA ALA A 537 13.16 -11.15 -1.17
C ALA A 537 14.53 -10.53 -0.89
N MET A 538 14.60 -9.53 0.00
CA MET A 538 15.85 -8.86 0.33
C MET A 538 16.77 -9.70 1.23
N SER A 539 16.21 -10.63 2.01
CA SER A 539 17.01 -11.56 2.82
C SER A 539 17.88 -12.50 1.96
N PHE A 540 17.46 -12.77 0.73
CA PHE A 540 18.19 -13.62 -0.23
C PHE A 540 19.26 -12.87 -1.04
N TRP A 541 19.39 -11.55 -0.88
CA TRP A 541 20.48 -10.83 -1.53
C TRP A 541 21.82 -11.15 -0.85
N PRO A 542 22.91 -11.31 -1.61
CA PRO A 542 24.24 -11.42 -1.02
C PRO A 542 24.62 -10.11 -0.31
N ASN A 543 25.64 -10.14 0.57
CA ASN A 543 26.28 -8.88 0.95
C ASN A 543 27.07 -8.35 -0.24
N LYS A 544 27.32 -7.04 -0.28
CA LYS A 544 28.10 -6.43 -1.35
C LYS A 544 29.52 -7.06 -1.38
N GLY A 545 29.85 -7.67 -2.50
CA GLY A 545 31.13 -8.36 -2.72
C GLY A 545 31.08 -9.87 -2.54
N ASP A 546 30.03 -10.41 -1.91
CA ASP A 546 29.82 -11.85 -1.78
C ASP A 546 29.23 -12.44 -3.07
N ALA A 547 29.40 -13.75 -3.26
CA ALA A 547 28.78 -14.48 -4.35
C ALA A 547 27.26 -14.60 -4.15
N ASP A 548 26.48 -14.32 -5.20
CA ASP A 548 25.04 -14.50 -5.19
C ASP A 548 24.68 -16.00 -5.18
N GLN A 549 24.05 -16.46 -4.10
CA GLN A 549 23.63 -17.86 -3.93
C GLN A 549 22.30 -18.17 -4.63
N ARG A 550 21.58 -17.15 -5.10
CA ARG A 550 20.33 -17.38 -5.83
C ARG A 550 20.65 -18.05 -7.17
N PRO A 551 19.89 -19.08 -7.58
CA PRO A 551 19.96 -19.61 -8.94
C PRO A 551 19.82 -18.50 -9.98
N ALA A 552 20.37 -18.71 -11.19
CA ALA A 552 20.26 -17.76 -12.29
C ALA A 552 18.80 -17.35 -12.55
N LEU A 553 18.59 -16.13 -13.07
CA LEU A 553 17.25 -15.64 -13.42
C LEU A 553 16.58 -16.61 -14.41
N GLY A 554 15.37 -17.07 -14.09
CA GLY A 554 14.64 -18.06 -14.91
C GLY A 554 14.90 -19.52 -14.56
N ALA A 555 15.86 -19.82 -13.68
CA ALA A 555 16.04 -21.16 -13.17
C ALA A 555 14.90 -21.55 -12.20
N THR A 556 14.67 -22.87 -12.07
CA THR A 556 13.70 -23.41 -11.10
C THR A 556 13.99 -22.90 -9.70
N TYR A 557 12.92 -22.55 -8.98
CA TYR A 557 13.05 -22.09 -7.61
C TYR A 557 13.64 -23.17 -6.71
N VAL A 558 14.56 -22.75 -5.85
CA VAL A 558 15.12 -23.55 -4.77
C VAL A 558 15.04 -22.68 -3.52
N ARG A 559 14.57 -23.23 -2.41
CA ARG A 559 14.60 -22.52 -1.13
C ARG A 559 16.06 -22.47 -0.64
N ILE A 560 16.57 -21.27 -0.44
CA ILE A 560 17.95 -21.04 0.02
C ILE A 560 17.96 -20.42 1.42
N GLU A 561 19.09 -20.50 2.10
CA GLU A 561 19.29 -19.83 3.38
C GLU A 561 19.33 -18.30 3.20
N PRO A 562 18.60 -17.53 4.03
CA PRO A 562 18.74 -16.08 4.08
C PRO A 562 20.15 -15.66 4.49
N VAL A 563 20.66 -14.61 3.85
CA VAL A 563 22.00 -14.07 4.12
C VAL A 563 21.90 -13.00 5.21
N ALA A 564 22.60 -13.21 6.32
CA ALA A 564 22.74 -12.19 7.36
C ALA A 564 23.46 -10.93 6.82
N PRO A 565 22.96 -9.71 7.10
CA PRO A 565 23.66 -8.50 6.68
C PRO A 565 24.93 -8.29 7.49
N VAL A 566 25.95 -7.72 6.86
CA VAL A 566 27.23 -7.36 7.52
C VAL A 566 27.07 -6.28 8.60
N ARG A 567 26.03 -5.43 8.52
CA ARG A 567 25.79 -4.33 9.45
C ARG A 567 24.29 -4.21 9.76
N PRO A 568 23.70 -5.09 10.58
CA PRO A 568 22.31 -4.94 11.01
C PRO A 568 22.10 -3.61 11.73
N ALA A 569 21.00 -2.93 11.42
CA ALA A 569 20.71 -1.59 11.92
C ALA A 569 20.15 -1.56 13.34
N VAL A 570 19.58 -2.68 13.80
CA VAL A 570 18.86 -2.77 15.08
C VAL A 570 19.57 -3.80 15.97
N PRO A 571 19.92 -3.46 17.22
CA PRO A 571 20.60 -4.38 18.13
C PRO A 571 19.75 -5.62 18.43
N GLU A 572 20.40 -6.77 18.66
CA GLU A 572 19.72 -8.06 18.87
C GLU A 572 18.74 -8.08 20.05
N SER A 573 19.01 -7.27 21.07
CA SER A 573 18.15 -7.15 22.27
C SER A 573 16.86 -6.35 22.02
N ALA A 574 16.76 -5.60 20.92
CA ALA A 574 15.62 -4.74 20.65
C ALA A 574 14.43 -5.52 20.06
N PRO A 575 13.18 -5.10 20.29
CA PRO A 575 12.00 -5.73 19.70
C PRO A 575 12.09 -5.88 18.17
N GLY A 576 12.53 -4.82 17.47
CA GLY A 576 12.66 -4.77 16.01
C GLY A 576 13.90 -5.47 15.43
N ALA A 577 14.73 -6.14 16.23
CA ALA A 577 15.96 -6.78 15.76
C ALA A 577 15.71 -7.69 14.54
N LEU A 578 16.63 -7.70 13.57
CA LEU A 578 16.52 -8.62 12.44
C LEU A 578 16.72 -10.07 12.95
N ARG A 579 15.73 -10.93 12.74
CA ARG A 579 15.83 -12.37 13.01
C ARG A 579 15.58 -13.12 11.72
N LEU A 580 16.64 -13.73 11.20
CA LEU A 580 16.54 -14.62 10.06
C LEU A 580 16.18 -16.02 10.56
N PRO A 581 15.37 -16.80 9.82
CA PRO A 581 15.03 -18.15 10.21
C PRO A 581 16.29 -19.01 10.30
N ILE A 582 16.46 -19.68 11.44
CA ILE A 582 17.43 -20.76 11.64
C ILE A 582 16.74 -22.03 11.13
N VAL A 583 16.65 -22.22 9.82
CA VAL A 583 16.17 -23.53 9.32
C VAL A 583 17.37 -24.45 9.23
N GLY A 584 17.44 -25.40 10.17
CA GLY A 584 18.26 -26.59 10.01
C GLY A 584 17.83 -27.30 8.74
N VAL A 585 18.77 -27.43 7.81
CA VAL A 585 18.66 -28.27 6.62
C VAL A 585 18.41 -29.69 7.11
N SER A 586 17.26 -30.27 6.76
CA SER A 586 17.05 -31.72 6.78
C SER A 586 16.98 -32.23 5.35
#